data_AF-A0A3B8HRJ1-F1
#
_entry.id   AF-A0A3B8HRJ1-F1
#
_cell.length_a   1.000
_cell.length_b   1.000
_cell.length_c   1.000
_cell.angle_alpha   90.00
_cell.angle_beta   90.00
_cell.angle_gamma   90.00
#
_symmetry.space_group_name_H-M   'P 1'
#
loop_
_entity.id
_entity.type
_entity.pdbx_description
1 polymer ?
#
loop_
_entity_poly.entity_id
_entity_poly.type
_entity_poly.pdbx_seq_one_letter_code
_entity_poly.pdbx_strand_id
1 'polypeptide(L)'
;KNIREAFVSSAIVTGFVMFMIASAGLISYIFTMEHVAEKLAAYLLVMSQDRNVILLVILAAILLIGTALEMLPMLVIMVPVLVPIARQLGFDPIHFGVLICIANVMGGVSPPAGALIFITMGIAKVGMTELNKYIWYFIAVMTIVMVLCVFFPGLVTYFPKLTLAK
;
A
#
# COMPACT_ATOMS: atom_id res chain seq x y z
N LYS A 1 1.64 0.82 37.48
CA LYS A 1 0.82 -0.42 37.41
C LYS A 1 0.61 -0.91 35.97
N ASN A 2 0.60 -0.04 34.94
CA ASN A 2 0.28 -0.42 33.55
C ASN A 2 1.49 -0.73 32.64
N ILE A 3 2.73 -0.64 33.14
CA ILE A 3 3.93 -0.82 32.30
C ILE A 3 4.03 -2.27 31.81
N ARG A 4 3.81 -3.26 32.70
CA ARG A 4 3.83 -4.69 32.33
C ARG A 4 2.77 -5.03 31.29
N GLU A 5 1.54 -4.55 31.44
CA GLU A 5 0.47 -4.76 30.46
C GLU A 5 0.78 -4.08 29.11
N ALA A 6 1.35 -2.87 29.13
CA ALA A 6 1.78 -2.18 27.91
C ALA A 6 2.88 -2.96 27.16
N PHE A 7 3.87 -3.49 27.88
CA PHE A 7 4.91 -4.35 27.28
C PHE A 7 4.34 -5.64 26.70
N VAL A 8 3.44 -6.31 27.43
CA VAL A 8 2.80 -7.55 26.96
C VAL A 8 1.93 -7.29 25.72
N SER A 9 1.10 -6.24 25.75
CA SER A 9 0.26 -5.86 24.60
C SER A 9 1.11 -5.50 23.38
N SER A 10 2.17 -4.72 23.58
CA SER A 10 3.09 -4.35 22.49
C SER A 10 3.81 -5.58 21.92
N ALA A 11 4.26 -6.51 22.76
CA ALA A 11 4.91 -7.75 22.35
C ALA A 11 3.96 -8.68 21.55
N ILE A 12 2.67 -8.71 21.90
CA ILE A 12 1.67 -9.49 21.15
C ILE A 12 1.46 -8.88 19.76
N VAL A 13 1.30 -7.56 19.66
CA VAL A 13 1.11 -6.88 18.37
C VAL A 13 2.33 -7.06 17.48
N THR A 14 3.54 -6.84 18.00
CA THR A 14 4.78 -7.02 17.21
C THR A 14 5.01 -8.49 16.85
N GLY A 15 4.67 -9.43 17.73
CA GLY A 15 4.73 -10.86 17.44
C GLY A 15 3.84 -11.27 16.28
N PHE A 16 2.61 -10.74 16.22
CA PHE A 16 1.70 -10.96 15.10
C PHE A 16 2.25 -10.40 13.78
N VAL A 17 2.84 -9.20 13.81
CA VAL A 17 3.51 -8.59 12.65
C VAL A 17 4.69 -9.45 12.17
N MET A 18 5.55 -9.89 13.08
CA MET A 18 6.70 -10.75 12.74
C MET A 18 6.26 -12.10 12.15
N PHE A 19 5.17 -12.68 12.66
CA PHE A 19 4.59 -13.91 12.12
C PHE A 19 4.06 -13.73 10.68
N MET A 20 3.38 -12.60 10.41
CA MET A 20 2.93 -12.26 9.06
C MET A 20 4.13 -12.10 8.11
N ILE A 21 5.18 -11.37 8.52
CA ILE A 21 6.40 -11.20 7.72
C ILE A 21 7.06 -12.56 7.42
N ALA A 22 7.15 -13.45 8.41
CA ALA A 22 7.72 -14.79 8.22
C ALA A 22 6.90 -15.62 7.21
N SER A 23 5.57 -15.58 7.31
CA SER A 23 4.66 -16.27 6.39
C SER A 23 4.73 -15.69 4.97
N ALA A 24 4.91 -14.37 4.85
CA ALA A 24 5.18 -13.70 3.58
C ALA A 24 6.44 -14.20 2.89
N GLY A 25 7.50 -14.47 3.65
CA GLY A 25 8.73 -15.03 3.10
C GLY A 25 8.47 -16.35 2.38
N LEU A 26 7.64 -17.21 2.98
CA LEU A 26 7.22 -18.48 2.36
C LEU A 26 6.37 -18.24 1.11
N ILE A 27 5.41 -17.32 1.16
CA ILE A 27 4.57 -16.97 0.00
C ILE A 27 5.41 -16.37 -1.14
N SER A 28 6.35 -15.48 -0.82
CA SER A 28 7.28 -14.89 -1.78
C SER A 28 8.14 -15.96 -2.46
N TYR A 29 8.60 -16.96 -1.72
CA TYR A 29 9.35 -18.08 -2.28
C TYR A 29 8.49 -18.89 -3.25
N ILE A 30 7.26 -19.23 -2.86
CA ILE A 30 6.30 -19.95 -3.71
C ILE A 30 6.01 -19.14 -4.99
N PHE A 31 5.76 -17.84 -4.88
CA PHE A 31 5.50 -16.98 -6.04
C PHE A 31 6.70 -16.85 -6.98
N THR A 32 7.91 -16.93 -6.43
CA THR A 32 9.14 -16.98 -7.23
C THR A 32 9.23 -18.29 -8.00
N MET A 33 8.96 -19.42 -7.34
CA MET A 33 8.93 -20.75 -7.99
C MET A 33 7.84 -20.86 -9.06
N GLU A 34 6.69 -20.23 -8.84
CA GLU A 34 5.56 -20.21 -9.78
C GLU A 34 5.70 -19.15 -10.88
N HIS A 35 6.79 -18.36 -10.89
CA HIS A 35 7.04 -17.26 -11.82
C HIS A 35 5.85 -16.27 -11.90
N VAL A 36 5.21 -16.00 -10.76
CA VAL A 36 3.98 -15.19 -10.71
C VAL A 36 4.23 -13.76 -11.18
N ALA A 37 5.36 -13.16 -10.75
CA ALA A 37 5.73 -11.81 -11.14
C ALA A 37 5.97 -11.68 -12.66
N GLU A 38 6.62 -12.66 -13.29
CA GLU A 38 6.87 -12.69 -14.74
C GLU A 38 5.58 -12.84 -15.53
N LYS A 39 4.69 -13.76 -15.10
CA LYS A 39 3.37 -13.94 -15.71
C LYS A 39 2.55 -12.66 -15.64
N LEU A 40 2.49 -12.02 -14.46
CA LEU A 40 1.79 -10.73 -14.27
C LEU A 40 2.38 -9.62 -15.14
N ALA A 41 3.71 -9.51 -15.20
CA ALA A 41 4.37 -8.53 -16.05
C ALA A 41 4.01 -8.74 -17.53
N ALA A 42 4.00 -9.98 -18.02
CA ALA A 42 3.60 -10.31 -19.38
C ALA A 42 2.13 -9.92 -19.66
N TYR A 43 1.21 -10.19 -18.74
CA TYR A 43 -0.20 -9.76 -18.87
C TYR A 43 -0.33 -8.23 -18.94
N LEU A 44 0.41 -7.49 -18.10
CA LEU A 44 0.38 -6.04 -18.09
C LEU A 44 0.96 -5.43 -19.39
N LEU A 45 2.02 -6.03 -19.94
CA LEU A 45 2.65 -5.59 -21.19
C LEU A 45 1.78 -5.84 -22.43
N VAL A 46 0.92 -6.87 -22.41
CA VAL A 46 -0.10 -7.08 -23.45
C VAL A 46 -1.17 -5.97 -23.39
N MET A 47 -1.47 -5.48 -22.19
CA MET A 47 -2.52 -4.47 -21.99
C MET A 47 -2.07 -3.06 -22.39
N SER A 48 -0.82 -2.68 -22.11
CA SER A 48 -0.23 -1.40 -22.54
C SER A 48 1.29 -1.47 -22.60
N GLN A 49 1.89 -0.71 -23.52
CA GLN A 49 3.35 -0.47 -23.58
C GLN A 49 3.76 0.79 -22.82
N ASP A 50 2.81 1.64 -22.44
CA ASP A 50 3.09 2.85 -21.66
C ASP A 50 3.22 2.48 -20.18
N ARG A 51 4.43 2.67 -19.68
CA ARG A 51 4.82 2.42 -18.30
C ARG A 51 3.97 3.17 -17.26
N ASN A 52 3.52 4.39 -17.55
CA ASN A 52 2.68 5.16 -16.64
C ASN A 52 1.26 4.59 -16.59
N VAL A 53 0.75 4.09 -17.72
CA VAL A 53 -0.55 3.41 -17.77
C VAL A 53 -0.50 2.11 -16.96
N ILE A 54 0.56 1.31 -17.10
CA ILE A 54 0.75 0.09 -16.31
C ILE A 54 0.79 0.41 -14.81
N LEU A 55 1.51 1.47 -14.42
CA LEU A 55 1.57 1.91 -13.02
C LEU A 55 0.19 2.29 -12.48
N LEU A 56 -0.63 3.02 -13.25
CA LEU A 56 -2.00 3.37 -12.85
C LEU A 56 -2.88 2.13 -12.69
N VAL A 57 -2.75 1.13 -13.57
CA VAL A 57 -3.47 -0.15 -13.45
C VAL A 57 -3.07 -0.89 -12.18
N ILE A 58 -1.77 -0.95 -11.87
CA ILE A 58 -1.26 -1.55 -10.64
C ILE A 58 -1.84 -0.82 -9.41
N LEU A 59 -1.79 0.52 -9.40
CA LEU A 59 -2.31 1.31 -8.28
C LEU A 59 -3.83 1.16 -8.10
N ALA A 60 -4.58 1.08 -9.20
CA ALA A 60 -6.01 0.81 -9.16
C ALA A 60 -6.33 -0.59 -8.59
N ALA A 61 -5.57 -1.61 -9.01
CA ALA A 61 -5.70 -2.96 -8.46
C ALA A 61 -5.38 -2.98 -6.95
N ILE A 62 -4.32 -2.30 -6.52
CA ILE A 62 -3.97 -2.16 -5.10
C ILE A 62 -5.06 -1.44 -4.33
N LEU A 63 -5.64 -0.38 -4.88
CA LEU A 63 -6.72 0.35 -4.22
C LEU A 63 -7.94 -0.56 -4.01
N LEU A 64 -8.32 -1.34 -5.03
CA LEU A 64 -9.42 -2.31 -4.92
C LEU A 64 -9.13 -3.37 -3.87
N ILE A 65 -7.94 -3.98 -3.90
CA ILE A 65 -7.55 -5.03 -2.96
C ILE A 65 -7.39 -4.48 -1.53
N GLY A 66 -6.82 -3.28 -1.42
CA GLY A 66 -6.62 -2.56 -0.16
C GLY A 66 -7.92 -2.03 0.46
N THR A 67 -9.05 -2.08 -0.25
CA THR A 67 -10.34 -1.94 0.43
C THR A 67 -10.63 -3.16 1.30
N ALA A 68 -10.40 -4.38 0.79
CA ALA A 68 -10.72 -5.62 1.51
C ALA A 68 -9.63 -6.05 2.51
N LEU A 69 -8.36 -5.82 2.19
CA LEU A 69 -7.22 -6.19 3.02
C LEU A 69 -6.72 -5.00 3.84
N GLU A 70 -6.44 -5.26 5.12
CA GLU A 70 -5.77 -4.32 6.01
C GLU A 70 -4.32 -4.06 5.53
N MET A 71 -3.75 -2.91 5.92
CA MET A 71 -2.49 -2.39 5.37
C MET A 71 -1.32 -3.36 5.48
N LEU A 72 -1.19 -4.03 6.62
CA LEU A 72 -0.05 -4.91 6.87
C LEU A 72 -0.13 -6.19 6.01
N PRO A 73 -1.22 -6.98 6.00
CA PRO A 73 -1.36 -8.13 5.11
C PRO A 73 -1.14 -7.80 3.63
N MET A 74 -1.67 -6.65 3.16
CA MET A 74 -1.55 -6.25 1.76
C MET A 74 -0.09 -6.05 1.38
N LEU A 75 0.65 -5.21 2.13
CA LEU A 75 2.06 -4.94 1.85
C LEU A 75 2.90 -6.20 1.90
N VAL A 76 2.69 -7.01 2.93
CA VAL A 76 3.45 -8.23 3.19
C VAL A 76 3.29 -9.24 2.04
N ILE A 77 2.10 -9.37 1.45
CA ILE A 77 1.83 -10.32 0.35
C ILE A 77 2.17 -9.72 -1.03
N MET A 78 1.81 -8.46 -1.28
CA MET A 78 1.88 -7.87 -2.63
C MET A 78 3.22 -7.25 -2.98
N VAL A 79 3.94 -6.67 -2.01
CA VAL A 79 5.26 -6.05 -2.26
C VAL A 79 6.25 -7.01 -2.93
N PRO A 80 6.43 -8.28 -2.49
CA PRO A 80 7.38 -9.19 -3.15
C PRO A 80 7.02 -9.49 -4.61
N VAL A 81 5.73 -9.40 -4.98
CA VAL A 81 5.27 -9.60 -6.37
C VAL A 81 5.45 -8.33 -7.20
N LEU A 82 5.13 -7.17 -6.62
CA LEU A 82 5.07 -5.90 -7.34
C LEU A 82 6.42 -5.23 -7.52
N VAL A 83 7.34 -5.35 -6.55
CA VAL A 83 8.69 -4.76 -6.62
C VAL A 83 9.50 -5.28 -7.82
N PRO A 84 9.58 -6.59 -8.12
CA PRO A 84 10.31 -7.06 -9.30
C PRO A 84 9.69 -6.55 -10.60
N ILE A 85 8.36 -6.46 -10.69
CA ILE A 85 7.66 -5.89 -11.86
C ILE A 85 8.03 -4.41 -12.02
N ALA A 86 7.98 -3.64 -10.94
CA ALA A 86 8.34 -2.23 -10.96
C ALA A 86 9.79 -2.01 -11.42
N ARG A 87 10.73 -2.85 -10.96
CA ARG A 87 12.14 -2.82 -11.40
C ARG A 87 12.29 -3.17 -12.87
N GLN A 88 11.57 -4.18 -13.37
CA GLN A 88 11.59 -4.53 -14.81
C GLN A 88 11.10 -3.39 -15.69
N LEU A 89 10.07 -2.67 -15.24
CA LEU A 89 9.57 -1.47 -15.93
C LEU A 89 10.52 -0.28 -15.76
N GLY A 90 11.49 -0.35 -14.84
CA GLY A 90 12.51 0.68 -14.59
C GLY A 90 12.12 1.72 -13.54
N PHE A 91 11.12 1.44 -12.69
CA PHE A 91 10.69 2.32 -11.60
C PHE A 91 11.68 2.33 -10.45
N ASP A 92 11.89 3.53 -9.92
CA ASP A 92 12.59 3.72 -8.67
C ASP A 92 11.80 3.02 -7.54
N PRO A 93 12.42 2.09 -6.79
CA PRO A 93 11.72 1.34 -5.75
C PRO A 93 11.17 2.22 -4.62
N ILE A 94 11.80 3.35 -4.31
CA ILE A 94 11.34 4.29 -3.28
C ILE A 94 10.07 4.97 -3.80
N HIS A 95 10.13 5.46 -5.04
CA HIS A 95 8.96 6.07 -5.68
C HIS A 95 7.76 5.13 -5.70
N PHE A 96 7.99 3.89 -6.14
CA PHE A 96 6.96 2.86 -6.21
C PHE A 96 6.42 2.48 -4.83
N GLY A 97 7.28 2.30 -3.83
CA GLY A 97 6.86 1.99 -2.46
C GLY A 97 5.97 3.06 -1.86
N VAL A 98 6.29 4.34 -2.07
CA VAL A 98 5.45 5.46 -1.60
C VAL A 98 4.08 5.45 -2.27
N LEU A 99 4.02 5.21 -3.58
CA LEU A 99 2.75 5.13 -4.31
C LEU A 99 1.87 3.97 -3.81
N ILE A 100 2.47 2.79 -3.56
CA ILE A 100 1.75 1.65 -2.96
C ILE A 100 1.18 2.03 -1.59
N CYS A 101 1.98 2.67 -0.73
CA CYS A 101 1.54 3.11 0.59
C CYS A 101 0.36 4.08 0.50
N ILE A 102 0.43 5.07 -0.40
CA ILE A 102 -0.66 6.04 -0.63
C ILE A 102 -1.92 5.30 -1.09
N ALA A 103 -1.81 4.45 -2.12
CA ALA A 103 -2.94 3.71 -2.67
C ALA A 103 -3.59 2.77 -1.63
N ASN A 104 -2.78 2.15 -0.76
CA ASN A 104 -3.28 1.30 0.31
C ASN A 104 -4.04 2.09 1.38
N VAL A 105 -3.48 3.21 1.84
CA VAL A 105 -4.15 4.07 2.83
C VAL A 105 -5.48 4.58 2.26
N MET A 106 -5.49 4.96 0.98
CA MET A 106 -6.73 5.31 0.27
C MET A 106 -7.75 4.16 0.27
N GLY A 107 -7.31 2.92 0.06
CA GLY A 107 -8.15 1.72 0.18
C GLY A 107 -8.76 1.56 1.57
N GLY A 108 -7.95 1.72 2.63
CA GLY A 108 -8.39 1.57 4.02
C GLY A 108 -9.35 2.66 4.53
N VAL A 109 -9.33 3.85 3.91
CA VAL A 109 -10.31 4.92 4.17
C VAL A 109 -11.49 4.89 3.20
N SER A 110 -11.53 3.98 2.23
CA SER A 110 -12.62 3.93 1.26
C SER A 110 -13.87 3.30 1.89
N PRO A 111 -15.07 3.91 1.72
CA PRO A 111 -16.31 3.47 2.36
C PRO A 111 -16.74 1.99 2.23
N PRO A 112 -16.47 1.23 1.13
CA PRO A 112 -16.94 -0.16 1.03
C PRO A 112 -16.40 -1.12 2.09
N ALA A 113 -15.30 -0.78 2.78
CA ALA A 113 -14.72 -1.63 3.82
C ALA A 113 -14.07 -0.85 4.99
N GLY A 114 -13.59 0.37 4.77
CA GLY A 114 -13.48 1.44 5.77
C GLY A 114 -12.86 1.11 7.14
N ALA A 115 -11.91 0.18 7.25
CA ALA A 115 -11.35 -0.19 8.56
C ALA A 115 -10.84 1.02 9.35
N LEU A 116 -10.18 1.97 8.67
CA LEU A 116 -9.69 3.21 9.28
C LEU A 116 -10.84 4.17 9.63
N ILE A 117 -11.91 4.17 8.84
CA ILE A 117 -13.14 4.93 9.13
C ILE A 117 -13.78 4.41 10.42
N PHE A 118 -13.94 3.09 10.57
CA PHE A 118 -14.53 2.48 11.77
C PHE A 118 -13.71 2.75 13.04
N ILE A 119 -12.38 2.69 12.95
CA ILE A 119 -11.50 3.06 14.06
C ILE A 119 -11.68 4.54 14.42
N THR A 120 -11.69 5.41 13.41
CA THR A 120 -11.85 6.86 13.61
C THR A 120 -13.21 7.20 14.22
N MET A 121 -14.29 6.54 13.78
CA MET A 121 -15.62 6.70 14.38
C MET A 121 -15.66 6.28 15.85
N GLY A 122 -14.95 5.20 16.21
CA GLY A 122 -14.82 4.77 17.61
C GLY A 122 -14.10 5.78 18.51
N ILE A 123 -13.08 6.44 17.98
CA ILE A 123 -12.29 7.45 18.71
C ILE A 123 -13.03 8.80 18.78
N ALA A 124 -13.52 9.27 17.63
CA ALA A 124 -14.15 10.58 17.50
C ALA A 124 -15.63 10.60 17.93
N LYS A 125 -16.25 9.42 18.12
CA LYS A 125 -17.66 9.26 18.52
C LYS A 125 -18.66 9.94 17.58
N VAL A 126 -18.33 9.97 16.28
CA VAL A 126 -19.20 10.51 15.22
C VAL A 126 -19.77 9.39 14.36
N GLY A 127 -20.95 9.62 13.78
CA GLY A 127 -21.62 8.65 12.91
C GLY A 127 -21.04 8.60 11.49
N MET A 128 -21.24 7.48 10.80
CA MET A 128 -20.78 7.28 9.41
C MET A 128 -21.30 8.37 8.46
N THR A 129 -22.55 8.80 8.64
CA THR A 129 -23.18 9.83 7.79
C THR A 129 -22.46 11.17 7.87
N GLU A 130 -22.00 11.57 9.06
CA GLU A 130 -21.26 12.81 9.26
C GLU A 130 -19.87 12.73 8.66
N LEU A 131 -19.20 11.58 8.83
CA LEU A 131 -17.84 11.38 8.36
C LEU A 131 -17.76 11.17 6.83
N ASN A 132 -18.77 10.57 6.21
CA ASN A 132 -18.80 10.22 4.79
C ASN A 132 -18.48 11.42 3.88
N LYS A 133 -19.03 12.61 4.18
CA LYS A 133 -18.73 13.85 3.41
C LYS A 133 -17.24 14.20 3.44
N TYR A 134 -16.60 14.09 4.61
CA TYR A 134 -15.19 14.41 4.78
C TYR A 134 -14.28 13.35 4.17
N ILE A 135 -14.70 12.08 4.19
CA ILE A 135 -14.00 10.98 3.55
C ILE A 135 -13.89 11.20 2.04
N TRP A 136 -14.99 11.57 1.37
CA TRP A 136 -14.95 11.85 -0.08
C TRP A 136 -14.02 13.03 -0.42
N TYR A 137 -13.99 14.07 0.41
CA TYR A 137 -13.03 15.17 0.26
C TYR A 137 -11.59 14.68 0.44
N PHE A 138 -11.32 13.86 1.45
CA PHE A 138 -10.01 13.28 1.71
C PHE A 138 -9.54 12.39 0.55
N ILE A 139 -10.41 11.51 0.04
CA ILE A 139 -10.12 10.64 -1.12
C ILE A 139 -9.83 11.48 -2.36
N ALA A 140 -10.57 12.57 -2.60
CA ALA A 140 -10.31 13.46 -3.72
C ALA A 140 -8.92 14.11 -3.62
N VAL A 141 -8.56 14.67 -2.45
CA VAL A 141 -7.23 15.26 -2.23
C VAL A 141 -6.12 14.20 -2.39
N MET A 142 -6.29 13.02 -1.81
CA MET A 142 -5.32 11.93 -1.92
C MET A 142 -5.16 11.42 -3.35
N THR A 143 -6.25 11.41 -4.13
CA THR A 143 -6.19 11.08 -5.57
C THR A 143 -5.36 12.11 -6.33
N ILE A 144 -5.55 13.39 -6.06
CA ILE A 144 -4.75 14.47 -6.67
C ILE A 144 -3.27 14.31 -6.30
N VAL A 145 -2.97 14.07 -5.02
CA VAL A 145 -1.59 13.84 -4.57
C VAL A 145 -0.99 12.61 -5.24
N MET A 146 -1.75 11.51 -5.36
CA MET A 146 -1.30 10.29 -6.03
C MET A 146 -0.96 10.57 -7.50
N VAL A 147 -1.85 11.27 -8.22
CA VAL A 147 -1.63 11.65 -9.63
C VAL A 147 -0.40 12.55 -9.76
N LEU A 148 -0.25 13.55 -8.89
CA LEU A 148 0.93 14.41 -8.86
C LEU A 148 2.21 13.62 -8.62
N CYS A 149 2.19 12.67 -7.67
CA CYS A 149 3.33 11.81 -7.42
C CYS A 149 3.67 10.96 -8.67
N VAL A 150 2.67 10.37 -9.33
CA VAL A 150 2.87 9.55 -10.54
C VAL A 150 3.56 10.35 -11.66
N PHE A 151 3.13 11.59 -11.92
CA PHE A 151 3.70 12.41 -12.99
C PHE A 151 4.97 13.18 -12.58
N PHE A 152 5.15 13.45 -11.28
CA PHE A 152 6.30 14.18 -10.75
C PHE A 152 7.05 13.34 -9.70
N PRO A 153 7.79 12.29 -10.12
CA PRO A 153 8.52 11.41 -9.20
C PRO A 153 9.61 12.15 -8.39
N GLY A 154 10.02 13.33 -8.85
CA GLY A 154 10.91 14.23 -8.12
C GLY A 154 10.35 14.65 -6.76
N LEU A 155 9.05 14.86 -6.61
CA LEU A 155 8.44 15.23 -5.32
C LEU A 155 8.68 14.16 -4.25
N VAL A 156 8.65 12.90 -4.66
CA VAL A 156 8.83 11.74 -3.77
C VAL A 156 10.29 11.42 -3.55
N THR A 157 11.11 11.51 -4.60
CA THR A 157 12.52 11.07 -4.57
C THR A 157 13.50 12.16 -4.17
N TYR A 158 13.12 13.44 -4.18
CA TYR A 158 14.01 14.56 -3.84
C TYR A 158 14.52 14.49 -2.41
N PHE A 159 13.61 14.31 -1.43
CA PHE A 159 13.98 14.27 -0.01
C PHE A 159 14.81 13.02 0.35
N PRO A 160 14.43 11.79 -0.08
CA PRO A 160 15.26 10.60 0.12
C PRO A 160 16.64 10.72 -0.51
N LYS A 161 16.76 11.28 -1.73
CA LYS A 161 18.06 11.46 -2.38
C LYS A 161 18.97 12.43 -1.63
N LEU A 162 18.41 13.43 -0.95
CA LEU A 162 19.20 14.37 -0.14
C LEU A 162 19.73 13.73 1.16
N THR A 163 18.95 12.83 1.78
CA THR A 163 19.29 12.25 3.08
C THR A 163 20.05 10.92 2.98
N LEU A 164 19.78 10.11 1.94
CA LEU A 164 20.42 8.81 1.70
C LEU A 164 21.70 8.89 0.85
N ALA A 165 22.03 10.06 0.28
CA ALA A 165 23.29 10.29 -0.42
C ALA A 165 24.47 10.61 0.52
N LYS A 166 24.43 10.15 1.78
CA LYS A 166 25.52 10.23 2.76
C LYS A 166 26.07 8.85 3.05
#